data_AF-A0A436CT60-F1
#
_entry.id   AF-A0A436CT60-F1
#
_cell.length_a   1.000
_cell.length_b   1.000
_cell.length_c   1.000
_cell.angle_alpha   90.00
_cell.angle_beta   90.00
_cell.angle_gamma   90.00
#
_symmetry.space_group_name_H-M   'P 1'
#
loop_
_entity.id
_entity.type
_entity.pdbx_description
1 polymer ?
#
loop_
_entity_poly.entity_id
_entity_poly.type
_entity_poly.pdbx_seq_one_letter_code
_entity_poly.pdbx_strand_id
1 'polypeptide(L)' 'MDSYRNSDPRPPIMQGSPPAMVPPKLDWDRPPWNRWAFQHI' A
#
# COMPACT_ATOMS: atom_id res chain seq x y z
N MET A 1 -14.86 -10.18 -7.34
CA MET A 1 -14.13 -9.77 -6.12
C MET A 1 -12.72 -10.25 -6.29
N ASP A 2 -11.89 -9.43 -6.93
CA ASP A 2 -10.47 -9.76 -7.14
C ASP A 2 -9.74 -9.57 -5.82
N SER A 3 -9.50 -10.69 -5.13
CA SER A 3 -8.71 -10.69 -3.91
C SER A 3 -7.30 -10.21 -4.22
N TYR A 4 -6.92 -9.10 -3.61
CA TYR A 4 -5.58 -8.52 -3.70
C TYR A 4 -4.56 -9.46 -3.04
N ARG A 5 -3.64 -10.04 -3.83
CA ARG A 5 -2.53 -10.86 -3.31
C ARG A 5 -1.24 -10.04 -3.22
N ASN A 6 -0.42 -10.37 -2.24
CA ASN A 6 0.90 -9.77 -2.05
C ASN A 6 1.85 -9.98 -3.24
N SER A 7 1.61 -11.03 -4.04
CA SER A 7 2.34 -11.32 -5.28
C SER A 7 1.95 -10.41 -6.45
N ASP A 8 0.81 -9.74 -6.37
CA ASP A 8 0.31 -8.91 -7.46
C ASP A 8 1.14 -7.62 -7.62
N PRO A 9 1.15 -7.02 -8.81
CA PRO A 9 1.78 -5.73 -9.04
C PRO A 9 1.26 -4.66 -8.06
N ARG A 10 2.15 -3.77 -7.63
CA ARG A 10 1.75 -2.66 -6.74
C ARG A 10 0.71 -1.79 -7.44
N PRO A 11 -0.44 -1.51 -6.79
CA PRO A 11 -1.50 -0.74 -7.39
C PRO A 11 -1.02 0.69 -7.66
N PRO A 12 -1.58 1.38 -8.68
CA PRO A 12 -1.13 2.71 -9.07
C PRO A 12 -1.14 3.73 -7.93
N ILE A 13 -2.07 3.60 -6.96
CA ILE A 13 -2.15 4.48 -5.78
C ILE A 13 -0.91 4.41 -4.87
N MET A 14 -0.08 3.37 -5.01
CA MET A 14 1.18 3.17 -4.28
C MET A 14 2.42 3.42 -5.15
N GLN A 15 2.25 3.89 -6.40
CA GLN A 15 3.37 4.24 -7.28
C GLN A 15 3.78 5.70 -7.06
N GLY A 16 5.09 5.94 -6.93
CA GLY A 16 5.66 7.21 -6.47
C GLY A 16 5.88 7.22 -4.95
N SER A 17 7.05 7.67 -4.50
CA SER A 17 7.37 7.79 -3.07
C SER A 17 7.69 9.25 -2.73
N PRO A 18 7.00 9.88 -1.75
CA PRO A 18 5.79 9.36 -1.10
C PRO A 18 4.60 9.34 -2.10
N PRO A 19 3.68 8.37 -1.98
CA PRO A 19 2.45 8.40 -2.78
C PRO A 19 1.69 9.71 -2.49
N ALA A 20 0.99 10.23 -3.49
CA ALA A 20 0.29 11.52 -3.41
C ALA A 20 -0.67 11.62 -2.20
N MET A 21 -1.12 10.46 -1.70
CA MET A 21 -1.86 10.33 -0.45
C MET A 21 -1.17 9.29 0.42
N VAL A 22 -0.48 9.74 1.47
CA VAL A 22 0.04 8.84 2.51
C VAL A 22 -1.11 8.58 3.49
N PRO A 23 -1.56 7.32 3.65
CA PRO A 23 -2.60 6.99 4.62
C PRO A 23 -2.14 7.23 6.07
N PRO A 24 -3.06 7.53 6.99
CA PRO A 24 -2.75 7.58 8.42
C PRO A 24 -2.12 6.26 8.90
N LYS A 25 -1.22 6.34 9.89
CA LYS A 25 -0.52 5.17 10.47
C LYS A 25 -1.47 4.03 10.91
N LEU A 26 -2.68 4.37 11.34
CA LEU A 26 -3.70 3.41 11.74
C LEU A 26 -4.16 2.50 10.59
N ASP A 27 -4.17 3.00 9.36
CA ASP A 27 -4.59 2.26 8.17
C ASP A 27 -3.45 1.47 7.52
N TRP A 28 -2.24 1.58 8.06
CA TRP A 28 -1.07 0.89 7.51
C TRP A 28 -1.24 -0.62 7.58
N ASP A 29 -1.97 -1.19 8.53
CA ASP A 29 -2.11 -2.65 8.60
C ASP A 29 -3.17 -3.21 7.63
N ARG A 30 -3.86 -2.34 6.89
CA ARG A 30 -4.91 -2.73 5.94
C ARG A 30 -4.36 -2.85 4.52
N PRO A 31 -4.86 -3.80 3.71
CA PRO A 31 -4.55 -3.82 2.28
C PRO A 31 -5.11 -2.55 1.61
N PRO A 32 -4.39 -1.97 0.63
CA PRO A 32 -3.09 -2.39 0.11
C PRO A 32 -1.89 -1.75 0.83
N TRP A 33 -2.14 -0.85 1.80
CA TRP A 33 -1.14 0.02 2.44
C TRP A 33 -0.11 -0.69 3.31
N ASN A 34 -0.46 -1.86 3.84
CA ASN A 34 0.46 -2.74 4.58
C ASN A 34 1.77 -2.99 3.85
N ARG A 35 1.72 -3.25 2.54
CA ARG A 35 2.94 -3.48 1.75
C ARG A 35 3.79 -2.23 1.58
N TRP A 36 3.19 -1.04 1.46
CA TRP A 36 3.98 0.20 1.38
C TRP A 36 4.65 0.50 2.71
N ALA A 37 3.89 0.40 3.81
CA ALA A 37 4.37 0.64 5.16
C ALA A 37 5.55 -0.26 5.53
N PHE A 38 5.49 -1.57 5.24
CA PHE A 38 6.61 -2.49 5.49
C PHE A 38 7.89 -2.17 4.70
N GLN A 39 7.79 -1.42 3.60
CA GLN A 39 8.94 -1.04 2.77
C GLN A 39 9.51 0.34 3.10
N HIS A 40 8.77 1.18 3.83
CA HIS A 40 9.10 2.60 4.04
C HIS A 40 9.07 3.01 5.51
N ILE A 41 9.09 2.04 6.44
CA ILE A 41 9.49 2.26 7.85
C ILE A 41 11.00 2.45 7.93
#